data_AF-A0A7W1NYP5-F1
#
_entry.id   AF-A0A7W1NYP5-F1
#
_cell.length_a   1.000
_cell.length_b   1.000
_cell.length_c   1.000
_cell.angle_alpha   90.00
_cell.angle_beta   90.00
_cell.angle_gamma   90.00
#
_symmetry.space_group_name_H-M   'P 1'
#
loop_
_entity.id
_entity.type
_entity.pdbx_description
1 polymer ?
#
loop_
_entity_poly.entity_id
_entity_poly.type
_entity_poly.pdbx_seq_one_letter_code
_entity_poly.pdbx_strand_id
1 'polypeptide(L)'
;MSRRFMLQKIIFAIGHDSWVMDEQGNKVFLIDNKTVALRKTFIMYDMQHQEVLKIQSQPLHLHKTITIDHQGKEVAQVQKAWLTVLRDKWNIQVPGGEDLVAMGDLLDHEYHITRGNQTVADISK
;
A
#
# COMPACT_ATOMS: atom_id res chain seq x y z
N MET A 1 -14.18 16.91 2.78
CA MET A 1 -14.14 16.42 1.39
C MET A 1 -13.30 15.17 1.39
N SER A 2 -13.87 14.01 1.07
CA SER A 2 -13.09 12.80 0.81
C SER A 2 -12.36 12.98 -0.51
N ARG A 3 -11.11 12.53 -0.62
CA ARG A 3 -10.39 12.42 -1.89
C ARG A 3 -10.35 10.94 -2.27
N ARG A 4 -10.81 10.62 -3.47
CA ARG A 4 -10.77 9.29 -4.06
C ARG A 4 -9.56 9.17 -4.99
N PHE A 5 -8.94 8.01 -4.93
CA PHE A 5 -7.89 7.63 -5.87
C PHE A 5 -8.31 6.33 -6.55
N MET A 6 -7.89 6.16 -7.80
CA MET A 6 -8.15 4.95 -8.58
C MET A 6 -6.84 4.34 -9.03
N LEU A 7 -6.68 3.04 -8.78
CA LEU A 7 -5.53 2.26 -9.23
C LEU A 7 -5.87 1.57 -10.55
N GLN A 8 -5.13 1.86 -11.62
CA GLN A 8 -5.34 1.27 -12.94
C GLN A 8 -4.08 0.55 -13.43
N LYS A 9 -4.20 -0.76 -13.69
CA LYS A 9 -3.11 -1.57 -14.27
C LYS A 9 -2.82 -1.18 -15.71
N ILE A 10 -1.54 -1.20 -16.09
CA ILE A 10 -1.09 -0.96 -17.46
C ILE A 10 -1.01 -2.30 -18.20
N ILE A 11 -1.92 -2.52 -19.16
CA ILE A 11 -2.16 -3.84 -19.78
C ILE A 11 -1.06 -4.26 -20.80
N PHE A 12 -0.24 -3.31 -21.25
CA PHE A 12 0.81 -3.53 -22.27
C PHE A 12 2.24 -3.32 -21.76
N ALA A 13 2.41 -3.09 -20.46
CA ALA A 13 3.75 -3.03 -19.88
C ALA A 13 4.30 -4.45 -19.73
N ILE A 14 5.57 -4.66 -20.07
CA ILE A 14 6.31 -5.90 -19.77
C ILE A 14 6.42 -6.08 -18.23
N GLY A 15 6.22 -5.00 -17.47
CA GLY A 15 6.14 -4.95 -16.00
C GLY A 15 4.71 -4.89 -15.45
N HIS A 16 4.55 -5.18 -14.16
CA HIS A 16 3.27 -5.17 -13.45
C HIS A 16 2.93 -3.75 -12.95
N ASP A 17 3.06 -2.76 -13.83
CA ASP A 17 2.99 -1.34 -13.47
C ASP A 17 1.54 -0.84 -13.40
N SER A 18 1.30 0.19 -12.61
CA SER A 18 -0.03 0.75 -12.38
C SER A 18 -0.02 2.27 -12.24
N TRP A 19 -1.03 2.94 -12.78
CA TRP A 19 -1.28 4.36 -12.55
C TRP A 19 -2.15 4.54 -11.30
N VAL A 20 -1.84 5.56 -10.50
CA VAL A 20 -2.77 6.13 -9.52
C VAL A 20 -3.37 7.39 -10.12
N MET A 21 -4.68 7.46 -10.18
CA MET A 21 -5.43 8.59 -10.71
C MET A 21 -6.23 9.29 -9.62
N ASP A 22 -6.42 10.59 -9.74
CA ASP A 22 -7.36 11.35 -8.92
C ASP A 22 -8.82 11.14 -9.38
N GLU A 23 -9.75 11.79 -8.69
CA GLU A 23 -11.19 11.78 -9.00
C GLU A 23 -11.54 12.26 -10.42
N GLN A 24 -10.70 13.09 -11.02
CA GLN A 24 -10.92 13.65 -12.34
C GLN A 24 -10.30 12.77 -13.44
N GLY A 25 -9.64 11.68 -13.07
CA GLY A 25 -8.93 10.78 -13.99
C GLY A 25 -7.53 11.25 -14.35
N ASN A 26 -7.00 12.29 -13.68
CA ASN A 26 -5.63 12.72 -13.90
C ASN A 26 -4.67 11.73 -13.24
N LYS A 27 -3.63 11.33 -13.96
CA LYS A 27 -2.53 10.54 -13.39
C LYS A 27 -1.76 11.41 -12.40
N VAL A 28 -1.66 10.93 -11.17
CA VAL A 28 -0.96 11.63 -10.08
C VAL A 28 0.29 10.89 -9.61
N PHE A 29 0.30 9.55 -9.73
CA PHE A 29 1.47 8.73 -9.45
C PHE A 29 1.60 7.56 -10.42
N LEU A 30 2.83 7.10 -10.62
CA LEU A 30 3.16 5.83 -11.25
C LEU A 30 3.68 4.85 -10.20
N ILE A 31 3.17 3.62 -10.22
CA ILE A 31 3.70 2.51 -9.42
C ILE A 31 4.44 1.55 -10.34
N ASP A 32 5.75 1.44 -10.11
CA ASP A 32 6.66 0.49 -10.76
C ASP A 32 6.81 -0.74 -9.86
N ASN A 33 6.55 -1.93 -10.42
CA ASN A 33 6.67 -3.19 -9.69
C ASN A 33 7.94 -3.94 -10.08
N LYS A 34 8.87 -4.03 -9.13
CA LYS A 34 10.10 -4.80 -9.25
C LYS A 34 10.00 -6.08 -8.44
N THR A 35 10.05 -7.21 -9.15
CA THR A 35 10.15 -8.54 -8.54
C THR A 35 11.55 -9.10 -8.78
N VAL A 36 12.35 -9.24 -7.72
CA VAL A 36 13.70 -9.79 -7.81
C VAL A 36 13.84 -10.95 -6.84
N ALA A 37 14.16 -12.13 -7.39
CA ALA A 37 14.62 -13.36 -6.74
C ALA A 37 13.79 -14.00 -5.61
N LEU A 38 12.94 -13.27 -4.86
CA LEU A 38 11.96 -13.67 -3.82
C LEU A 38 11.34 -12.44 -3.10
N ARG A 39 11.86 -11.22 -3.35
CA ARG A 39 11.40 -9.96 -2.73
C ARG A 39 10.59 -9.16 -3.73
N LYS A 40 9.37 -8.79 -3.33
CA LYS A 40 8.55 -7.79 -4.05
C LYS A 40 8.88 -6.39 -3.56
N THR A 41 9.17 -5.48 -4.49
CA THR A 41 9.37 -4.05 -4.24
C THR A 41 8.45 -3.26 -5.17
N PHE A 42 7.71 -2.32 -4.61
CA PHE A 42 6.93 -1.34 -5.37
C PHE A 42 7.53 0.04 -5.14
N ILE A 43 7.72 0.80 -6.21
CA ILE A 43 8.21 2.18 -6.13
C ILE A 43 7.12 3.09 -6.68
N MET A 44 6.72 4.08 -5.89
CA MET A 44 5.77 5.10 -6.28
C MET A 44 6.53 6.35 -6.71
N TYR A 45 6.30 6.80 -7.94
CA TYR A 45 6.85 8.03 -8.50
C TYR A 45 5.77 9.09 -8.67
N ASP A 46 6.14 10.34 -8.51
CA ASP A 46 5.33 11.48 -8.98
C ASP A 46 5.40 11.63 -10.51
N MET A 47 4.67 12.61 -11.04
CA MET A 47 4.65 12.90 -12.47
C MET A 47 5.96 13.52 -12.99
N GLN A 48 6.86 13.93 -12.11
CA GLN A 48 8.22 14.38 -12.42
C GLN A 48 9.23 13.22 -12.36
N HIS A 49 8.77 11.98 -12.17
CA HIS A 49 9.58 10.77 -12.02
C HIS A 49 10.51 10.79 -10.79
N GLN A 50 10.13 11.52 -9.75
CA GLN A 50 10.83 11.48 -8.45
C GLN A 50 10.21 10.40 -7.57
N GLU A 51 11.05 9.64 -6.87
CA GLU A 51 10.60 8.62 -5.92
C GLU A 51 9.92 9.29 -4.72
N VAL A 52 8.64 8.98 -4.54
CA VAL A 52 7.83 9.46 -3.40
C VAL A 52 7.86 8.43 -2.28
N LEU A 53 7.59 7.16 -2.60
CA LEU A 53 7.58 6.09 -1.62
C LEU A 53 8.14 4.80 -2.20
N LYS A 54 8.72 4.00 -1.33
CA LYS A 54 9.20 2.67 -1.64
C LYS A 54 8.61 1.65 -0.67
N ILE A 55 7.92 0.67 -1.22
CA ILE A 55 7.22 -0.36 -0.44
C ILE A 55 7.94 -1.67 -0.68
N GLN A 56 8.44 -2.31 0.37
CA GLN A 56 9.24 -3.53 0.25
C GLN A 56 8.72 -4.62 1.17
N SER A 57 8.50 -5.81 0.61
CA SER A 57 8.34 -7.03 1.42
C SER A 57 9.66 -7.37 2.12
N GLN A 58 9.61 -7.83 3.36
CA GLN A 58 10.79 -8.32 4.06
C GLN A 58 11.16 -9.77 3.65
N PRO A 59 12.39 -10.25 3.94
CA PRO A 59 12.83 -11.61 3.59
C PRO A 59 11.88 -12.70 4.16
N LEU A 60 11.94 -13.92 3.62
CA LEU A 60 11.00 -15.01 3.96
C LEU A 60 10.84 -15.29 5.46
N HIS A 61 11.88 -15.09 6.27
CA HIS A 61 11.79 -15.27 7.73
C HIS A 61 10.80 -14.29 8.39
N LEU A 62 10.52 -13.16 7.74
CA LEU A 62 9.59 -12.10 8.16
C LEU A 62 8.42 -11.97 7.18
N HIS A 63 7.97 -13.10 6.60
CA HIS A 63 6.95 -13.27 5.54
C HIS A 63 5.63 -12.48 5.66
N LYS A 64 5.39 -11.76 6.76
CA LYS A 64 4.18 -10.96 7.00
C LYS A 64 4.45 -9.47 7.19
N THR A 65 5.69 -9.01 7.00
CA THR A 65 6.08 -7.61 7.21
C THR A 65 6.41 -6.92 5.89
N ILE A 66 5.82 -5.76 5.69
CA ILE A 66 6.07 -4.83 4.58
C ILE A 66 6.56 -3.53 5.20
N THR A 67 7.66 -2.97 4.69
CA THR A 67 8.14 -1.64 5.07
C THR A 67 7.78 -0.63 4.00
N ILE A 68 7.49 0.59 4.43
CA ILE A 68 7.23 1.73 3.57
C ILE A 68 8.28 2.79 3.93
N ASP A 69 9.09 3.15 2.95
CA ASP A 69 10.18 4.12 3.09
C ASP A 69 9.88 5.37 2.28
N HIS A 70 10.24 6.52 2.83
CA HIS A 70 10.29 7.81 2.14
C HIS A 70 11.72 8.34 2.23
N GLN A 71 12.37 8.58 1.08
CA GLN A 71 13.76 9.06 1.03
C GLN A 71 14.74 8.21 1.87
N GLY A 72 14.57 6.89 1.84
CA GLY A 72 15.43 5.95 2.57
C GLY A 72 15.17 5.86 4.08
N LYS A 73 14.15 6.54 4.61
CA LYS A 73 13.73 6.44 6.01
C LYS A 73 12.41 5.67 6.10
N GLU A 74 12.34 4.69 6.99
CA GLU A 74 11.09 3.97 7.28
C GLU A 74 10.05 4.94 7.86
N VAL A 75 8.91 5.06 7.17
CA VAL A 75 7.78 5.91 7.57
C VAL A 75 6.54 5.11 7.97
N ALA A 76 6.49 3.83 7.60
CA ALA A 76 5.50 2.91 8.14
C ALA A 76 5.93 1.45 8.00
N GLN A 77 5.38 0.61 8.86
CA GLN A 77 5.53 -0.84 8.78
C GLN A 77 4.16 -1.51 8.84
N VAL A 78 3.86 -2.36 7.86
CA VAL A 78 2.58 -3.06 7.74
C VAL A 78 2.80 -4.54 8.05
N GLN A 79 2.02 -5.08 8.99
CA GLN A 79 2.13 -6.46 9.42
C GLN A 79 0.77 -7.16 9.47
N LYS A 80 0.70 -8.41 8.99
CA LYS A 80 -0.53 -9.22 9.13
C LYS A 80 -0.73 -9.62 10.59
N ALA A 81 -1.92 -9.38 11.15
CA ALA A 81 -2.27 -9.83 12.48
C ALA A 81 -2.37 -11.37 12.52
N TRP A 82 -1.75 -12.02 13.52
CA TRP A 82 -1.58 -13.47 13.53
C TRP A 82 -2.83 -14.31 13.89
N LEU A 83 -3.94 -13.70 14.32
CA LEU A 83 -5.05 -14.42 14.99
C LEU A 83 -6.45 -14.15 14.44
N THR A 84 -6.61 -13.71 13.19
CA THR A 84 -7.95 -13.42 12.64
C THR A 84 -8.47 -14.57 11.79
N VAL A 85 -9.28 -15.45 12.40
CA VAL A 85 -9.88 -16.65 11.74
C VAL A 85 -10.97 -16.28 10.73
N LEU A 86 -11.60 -15.11 10.87
CA LEU A 86 -12.81 -14.73 10.11
C LEU A 86 -12.65 -13.51 9.20
N ARG A 87 -11.56 -12.72 9.32
CA ARG A 87 -11.33 -11.48 8.56
C ARG A 87 -9.85 -11.21 8.35
N ASP A 88 -9.51 -10.48 7.30
CA ASP A 88 -8.14 -10.01 7.12
C ASP A 88 -7.90 -8.75 7.96
N LYS A 89 -6.89 -8.80 8.84
CA LYS A 89 -6.47 -7.67 9.65
C LYS A 89 -4.98 -7.41 9.49
N TRP A 90 -4.64 -6.14 9.28
CA TRP A 90 -3.27 -5.66 9.15
C TRP A 90 -3.05 -4.50 10.13
N ASN A 91 -1.95 -4.56 10.86
CA ASN A 91 -1.50 -3.46 11.72
C ASN A 91 -0.50 -2.62 10.93
N ILE A 92 -0.65 -1.30 10.97
CA ILE A 92 0.22 -0.34 10.28
C ILE A 92 0.83 0.56 11.36
N GLN A 93 2.11 0.36 11.63
CA GLN A 93 2.86 1.16 12.58
C GLN A 93 3.42 2.39 11.89
N VAL A 94 3.21 3.57 12.47
CA VAL A 94 3.70 4.85 11.93
C VAL A 94 4.65 5.48 12.95
N PRO A 95 5.97 5.53 12.69
CA PRO A 95 6.91 6.13 13.62
C PRO A 95 6.54 7.58 13.98
N GLY A 96 6.35 7.84 15.27
CA GLY A 96 5.99 9.17 15.78
C GLY A 96 4.52 9.57 15.57
N GLY A 97 3.66 8.65 15.15
CA GLY A 97 2.22 8.84 15.02
C GLY A 97 1.42 7.74 15.71
N GLU A 98 0.09 7.85 15.66
CA GLU A 98 -0.80 6.77 16.06
C GLU A 98 -0.82 5.67 14.99
N ASP A 99 -0.78 4.42 15.45
CA ASP A 99 -0.91 3.24 14.60
C ASP A 99 -2.27 3.21 13.90
N LEU A 100 -2.28 2.62 12.71
CA LEU A 100 -3.49 2.37 11.94
C LEU A 100 -3.79 0.88 11.89
N VAL A 101 -5.05 0.56 11.65
CA VAL A 101 -5.52 -0.82 11.44
C VAL A 101 -6.29 -0.88 10.15
N ALA A 102 -5.88 -1.75 9.23
CA ALA A 102 -6.68 -2.10 8.06
C ALA A 102 -7.45 -3.40 8.35
N MET A 103 -8.77 -3.36 8.21
CA MET A 103 -9.67 -4.50 8.40
C MET A 103 -10.50 -4.69 7.13
N GLY A 104 -10.61 -5.93 6.64
CA GLY A 104 -11.31 -6.17 5.39
C GLY A 104 -11.39 -7.64 5.00
N ASP A 105 -11.77 -7.85 3.76
CA ASP A 105 -11.77 -9.15 3.10
C ASP A 105 -10.92 -9.09 1.83
N LEU A 106 -9.90 -9.95 1.75
CA LEU A 106 -9.03 -10.07 0.59
C LEU A 106 -9.79 -10.57 -0.65
N LEU A 107 -10.88 -11.34 -0.46
CA LEU A 107 -11.70 -11.86 -1.55
C LEU A 107 -12.48 -10.73 -2.21
N ASP A 108 -13.15 -9.91 -1.41
CA ASP A 108 -13.99 -8.81 -1.92
C ASP A 108 -13.18 -7.55 -2.25
N HIS A 109 -11.89 -7.52 -1.89
CA HIS A 109 -10.98 -6.38 -2.09
C HIS A 109 -11.48 -5.09 -1.41
N GLU A 110 -12.17 -5.26 -0.28
CA GLU A 110 -12.68 -4.17 0.54
C GLU A 110 -11.87 -4.07 1.83
N TYR A 111 -11.38 -2.87 2.13
CA TYR A 111 -10.66 -2.59 3.37
C TYR A 111 -11.07 -1.25 3.97
N HIS A 112 -11.24 -1.24 5.29
CA HIS A 112 -11.40 -0.04 6.09
C HIS A 112 -10.13 0.21 6.89
N ILE A 113 -9.58 1.41 6.80
CA ILE A 113 -8.39 1.82 7.57
C ILE A 113 -8.85 2.74 8.69
N THR A 114 -8.55 2.37 9.93
CA THR A 114 -8.89 3.16 11.12
C THR A 114 -7.66 3.65 11.84
N ARG A 115 -7.78 4.83 12.46
CA ARG A 115 -6.88 5.35 13.50
C ARG A 115 -7.69 5.38 14.80
N GLY A 116 -7.36 4.52 15.75
CA GLY A 116 -8.23 4.27 16.91
C GLY A 116 -9.64 3.88 16.46
N ASN A 117 -10.64 4.67 16.86
CA ASN A 117 -12.05 4.45 16.52
C ASN A 117 -12.53 5.22 15.27
N GLN A 118 -11.64 5.96 14.60
CA GLN A 118 -11.99 6.80 13.45
C GLN A 118 -11.55 6.13 12.15
N THR A 119 -12.46 5.95 11.20
CA THR A 119 -12.12 5.59 9.82
C THR A 119 -11.41 6.77 9.14
N VAL A 120 -10.26 6.51 8.56
CA VAL A 120 -9.42 7.50 7.88
C VAL A 120 -9.31 7.26 6.38
N ALA A 121 -9.57 6.03 5.92
CA ALA A 121 -9.63 5.69 4.50
C ALA A 121 -10.43 4.40 4.29
N ASP A 122 -11.02 4.30 3.10
CA ASP A 122 -11.71 3.11 2.61
C ASP A 122 -11.11 2.71 1.26
N ILE A 123 -11.00 1.40 1.03
CA ILE A 123 -10.53 0.81 -0.21
C ILE A 123 -11.64 -0.10 -0.71
N SER A 124 -11.99 0.05 -1.98
CA SER A 124 -12.97 -0.80 -2.67
C SER A 124 -12.49 -1.11 -4.08
N LYS A 125 -13.06 -2.16 -4.68
CA LYS A 125 -12.85 -2.52 -6.08
C LYS A 125 -13.65 -1.66 -7.05
#